data_AF-A0A9W8XSE0-F1
#
_entry.id   AF-A0A9W8XSE0-F1
#
_cell.length_a   1.000
_cell.length_b   1.000
_cell.length_c   1.000
_cell.angle_alpha   90.00
_cell.angle_beta   90.00
_cell.angle_gamma   90.00
#
_symmetry.space_group_name_H-M   'P 1'
#
loop_
_entity.id
_entity.type
_entity.pdbx_description
1 polymer ?
#
loop_
_entity_poly.entity_id
_entity_poly.type
_entity_poly.pdbx_seq_one_letter_code
_entity_poly.pdbx_strand_id
1 'polypeptide(L)'
;MSSHEKLSAAANDRKARLAQLKSLKRKQAPTDDASTEDDSAALTRISMEPTSTDLAIVEELSVSSTYLSGRNYDPTTRNVKLGFDALPISDPTSTLEYKAEQLALDIKTAQQKELAEDKGLDLFKLQPKKPNWDLKRDLGEKIRGLEVQTENAIARLVRKRVEAQKRGQWE
;
A
#
# COMPACT_ATOMS: atom_id res chain seq x y z
N MET A 1 -11.46 -15.12 34.06
CA MET A 1 -11.20 -15.99 32.90
C MET A 1 -11.57 -15.22 31.65
N SER A 2 -10.58 -14.91 30.83
CA SER A 2 -10.68 -14.00 29.69
C SER A 2 -11.65 -14.55 28.64
N SER A 3 -12.39 -13.67 27.95
CA SER A 3 -13.28 -14.06 26.84
C SER A 3 -12.55 -14.89 25.78
N HIS A 4 -11.27 -14.59 25.55
CA HIS A 4 -10.43 -15.30 24.59
C HIS A 4 -10.17 -16.77 24.99
N GLU A 5 -10.02 -17.04 26.29
CA GLU A 5 -9.86 -18.40 26.82
C GLU A 5 -11.13 -19.23 26.64
N LYS A 6 -12.31 -18.61 26.76
CA LYS A 6 -13.60 -19.28 26.53
C LYS A 6 -13.78 -19.64 25.06
N LEU A 7 -13.41 -18.73 24.15
CA LEU A 7 -13.49 -18.96 22.70
C LEU A 7 -12.48 -20.03 22.24
N SER A 8 -11.26 -20.01 22.76
CA SER A 8 -10.25 -21.03 22.43
C SER A 8 -10.62 -22.41 22.97
N ALA A 9 -11.20 -22.49 24.18
CA ALA A 9 -11.74 -23.73 24.73
C ALA A 9 -12.89 -24.29 23.88
N ALA A 10 -13.83 -23.45 23.44
CA ALA A 10 -14.95 -23.85 22.58
C ALA A 10 -14.48 -24.35 21.19
N ALA A 11 -13.46 -23.71 20.61
CA ALA A 11 -12.87 -24.14 19.34
C ALA A 11 -12.21 -25.53 19.46
N ASN A 12 -11.49 -25.77 20.55
CA ASN A 12 -10.84 -27.05 20.82
C ASN A 12 -11.87 -28.18 21.05
N ASP A 13 -12.97 -27.91 21.74
CA ASP A 13 -14.06 -28.89 21.96
C ASP A 13 -14.76 -29.26 20.63
N ARG A 14 -15.02 -28.29 19.75
CA ARG A 14 -15.56 -28.55 18.40
C ARG A 14 -14.61 -29.41 17.56
N LYS A 15 -13.30 -29.14 17.62
CA LYS A 15 -12.28 -29.91 16.91
C LYS A 15 -12.24 -31.37 17.40
N ALA A 16 -12.34 -31.58 18.71
CA ALA A 16 -12.40 -32.93 19.29
C ALA A 16 -13.64 -33.70 18.86
N ARG A 17 -14.83 -33.07 18.88
CA ARG A 17 -16.07 -33.69 18.37
C ARG A 17 -15.96 -34.09 16.90
N LEU A 18 -15.43 -33.20 16.05
CA LEU A 18 -15.27 -33.51 14.63
C LEU A 18 -14.27 -34.65 14.39
N ALA A 19 -13.21 -34.75 15.19
CA ALA A 19 -12.25 -35.85 15.10
C ALA A 19 -12.90 -37.20 15.48
N GLN A 20 -13.75 -37.22 16.51
CA GLN A 20 -14.53 -38.40 16.90
C GLN A 20 -15.53 -38.81 15.80
N LEU A 21 -16.22 -37.85 15.18
CA LEU A 21 -17.13 -38.14 14.07
C LEU A 21 -16.39 -38.62 12.82
N LYS A 22 -15.17 -38.14 12.57
CA LYS A 22 -14.34 -38.57 11.46
C LYS A 22 -13.82 -40.00 11.61
N SER A 23 -13.50 -40.44 12.84
CA SER A 23 -13.08 -41.83 13.09
C SER A 23 -14.25 -42.81 13.04
N LEU A 24 -15.47 -42.38 13.39
CA LEU A 24 -16.70 -43.16 13.24
C LEU A 24 -17.04 -43.46 11.76
N LYS A 25 -16.85 -42.49 10.85
CA LYS A 25 -17.05 -42.73 9.40
C LYS A 25 -16.06 -43.72 8.77
N ARG A 26 -14.90 -43.99 9.41
CA ARG A 26 -13.90 -44.94 8.89
C ARG A 26 -14.07 -46.37 9.43
N LYS A 27 -14.96 -46.60 10.42
CA LYS A 27 -15.15 -47.93 11.04
C LYS A 27 -16.31 -48.75 10.48
N GLN A 28 -17.05 -48.24 9.49
CA GLN A 28 -18.06 -49.01 8.75
C GLN A 28 -17.57 -49.28 7.33
N ALA A 29 -16.67 -50.27 7.22
CA ALA A 29 -16.54 -51.24 6.13
C ALA A 29 -15.39 -52.22 6.47
N PRO A 30 -15.69 -53.52 6.51
CA PRO A 30 -14.95 -54.50 5.71
C PRO A 30 -16.00 -55.30 4.90
N THR A 31 -15.87 -55.67 3.63
CA THR A 31 -14.78 -56.32 2.89
C THR A 31 -15.12 -56.29 1.39
N ASP A 32 -14.07 -56.29 0.56
CA ASP A 32 -13.90 -56.91 -0.76
C ASP A 32 -14.96 -56.67 -1.86
N ASP A 33 -14.58 -55.96 -2.93
CA ASP A 33 -14.07 -56.66 -4.12
C ASP A 33 -13.52 -55.67 -5.16
N ALA A 34 -12.57 -56.18 -5.94
CA ALA A 34 -11.90 -55.50 -7.03
C ALA A 34 -12.86 -55.10 -8.16
N SER A 35 -12.67 -53.90 -8.73
CA SER A 35 -12.47 -53.69 -10.17
C SER A 35 -12.63 -52.21 -10.51
N THR A 36 -11.54 -51.62 -10.97
CA THR A 36 -11.53 -50.57 -12.00
C THR A 36 -12.40 -51.02 -13.17
N GLU A 37 -13.32 -50.20 -13.65
CA GLU A 37 -13.60 -49.97 -15.08
C GLU A 37 -14.57 -48.79 -15.19
N ASP A 38 -14.23 -47.91 -16.14
CA ASP A 38 -15.02 -46.80 -16.63
C ASP A 38 -16.36 -47.27 -17.20
N ASP A 39 -17.41 -46.45 -17.12
CA ASP A 39 -18.45 -46.54 -18.14
C ASP A 39 -19.16 -45.23 -18.45
N SER A 40 -19.43 -45.12 -19.74
CA SER A 40 -19.55 -43.95 -20.58
C SER A 40 -20.91 -43.23 -20.59
N ALA A 41 -20.81 -41.91 -20.74
CA ALA A 41 -21.53 -41.05 -21.68
C ALA A 41 -22.98 -41.40 -22.13
N ALA A 42 -23.89 -40.43 -21.97
CA ALA A 42 -24.86 -40.10 -23.01
C ALA A 42 -25.24 -38.61 -22.99
N LEU A 43 -24.76 -37.88 -24.00
CA LEU A 43 -25.14 -36.52 -24.36
C LEU A 43 -26.47 -36.53 -25.12
N THR A 44 -27.36 -35.58 -24.80
CA THR A 44 -28.46 -35.19 -25.70
C THR A 44 -28.11 -33.86 -26.36
N ARG A 45 -27.71 -33.91 -27.63
CA ARG A 45 -27.38 -32.74 -28.47
C ARG A 45 -28.61 -32.40 -29.31
N ILE A 46 -29.15 -31.19 -29.14
CA ILE A 46 -30.21 -30.65 -29.99
C ILE A 46 -29.53 -29.75 -31.02
N SER A 47 -29.56 -30.14 -32.29
CA SER A 47 -29.13 -29.33 -33.44
C SER A 47 -30.20 -28.30 -33.80
N MET A 48 -29.78 -27.05 -34.02
CA MET A 48 -30.49 -26.11 -34.88
C MET A 48 -29.46 -25.17 -35.54
N GLU A 49 -29.36 -25.21 -36.86
CA GLU A 49 -28.50 -24.33 -37.68
C GLU A 49 -29.19 -22.99 -37.98
N PRO A 50 -28.45 -21.87 -38.12
CA PRO A 50 -28.98 -20.57 -38.51
C PRO A 50 -28.71 -20.22 -39.99
N THR A 51 -29.71 -19.65 -40.67
CA THR A 51 -29.60 -19.06 -42.01
C THR A 51 -29.10 -17.61 -41.91
N SER A 52 -28.13 -17.28 -42.75
CA SER A 52 -27.35 -16.04 -42.82
C SER A 52 -27.99 -14.93 -43.65
N THR A 53 -27.93 -13.68 -43.15
CA THR A 53 -27.94 -12.35 -43.84
C THR A 53 -28.09 -11.31 -42.71
N ASP A 54 -27.37 -10.19 -42.56
CA ASP A 54 -26.66 -9.31 -43.48
C ASP A 54 -25.55 -8.51 -42.76
N LEU A 55 -24.67 -7.94 -43.58
CA LEU A 55 -23.42 -7.26 -43.26
C LEU A 55 -23.56 -5.80 -42.79
N ALA A 56 -22.60 -5.41 -41.93
CA ALA A 56 -21.95 -4.10 -41.83
C ALA A 56 -22.74 -2.90 -41.25
N ILE A 57 -22.50 -2.63 -39.95
CA ILE A 57 -21.99 -1.36 -39.37
C ILE A 57 -21.42 -1.69 -37.96
N VAL A 58 -20.26 -1.11 -37.62
CA VAL A 58 -19.47 -1.14 -36.35
C VAL A 58 -18.30 -2.16 -36.26
N GLU A 59 -17.18 -1.85 -36.96
CA GLU A 59 -15.81 -2.13 -36.48
C GLU A 59 -15.65 -1.40 -35.12
N GLU A 60 -15.60 -1.99 -33.93
CA GLU A 60 -14.78 -3.06 -33.34
C GLU A 60 -15.58 -3.72 -32.19
N LEU A 61 -16.80 -4.20 -32.47
CA LEU A 61 -17.54 -5.00 -31.49
C LEU A 61 -17.07 -6.45 -31.62
N SER A 62 -16.25 -6.90 -30.65
CA SER A 62 -15.80 -8.30 -30.57
C SER A 62 -17.00 -9.23 -30.78
N VAL A 63 -16.84 -10.30 -31.55
CA VAL A 63 -17.90 -11.28 -31.87
C VAL A 63 -18.74 -11.64 -30.63
N SER A 64 -18.08 -11.73 -29.48
CA SER A 64 -18.66 -11.91 -28.15
C SER A 64 -19.77 -10.92 -27.76
N SER A 65 -19.67 -9.61 -28.03
CA SER A 65 -20.71 -8.64 -27.64
C SER A 65 -22.00 -8.77 -28.45
N THR A 66 -21.90 -9.29 -29.68
CA THR A 66 -23.06 -9.53 -30.55
C THR A 66 -23.89 -10.73 -30.08
N TYR A 67 -23.23 -11.78 -29.57
CA TYR A 67 -23.90 -13.04 -29.17
C TYR A 67 -24.10 -13.19 -27.65
N LEU A 68 -23.29 -12.53 -26.82
CA LEU A 68 -23.41 -12.53 -25.36
C LEU A 68 -23.98 -11.18 -24.89
N SER A 69 -25.28 -10.97 -25.11
CA SER A 69 -25.98 -9.87 -24.45
C SER A 69 -26.21 -10.24 -22.98
N GLY A 70 -25.41 -9.66 -22.08
CA GLY A 70 -25.66 -9.78 -20.65
C GLY A 70 -27.01 -9.15 -20.33
N ARG A 71 -28.05 -9.97 -20.08
CA ARG A 71 -29.41 -9.47 -19.78
C ARG A 71 -29.39 -8.38 -18.70
N ASN A 72 -28.65 -8.65 -17.62
CA ASN A 72 -28.51 -7.77 -16.47
C ASN A 72 -27.07 -7.27 -16.25
N TYR A 73 -26.10 -7.61 -17.11
CA TYR A 73 -24.68 -7.29 -16.90
C TYR A 73 -24.14 -6.53 -18.10
N ASP A 74 -23.52 -5.38 -17.85
CA ASP A 74 -22.80 -4.63 -18.87
C ASP A 74 -21.30 -4.97 -18.80
N PRO A 75 -20.73 -5.60 -19.85
CA PRO A 75 -19.33 -6.00 -19.85
C PRO A 75 -18.35 -4.82 -19.87
N THR A 76 -18.80 -3.62 -20.24
CA THR A 76 -17.94 -2.42 -20.31
C THR A 76 -17.72 -1.81 -18.93
N THR A 77 -18.81 -1.59 -18.20
CA THR A 77 -18.81 -1.07 -16.81
C THR A 77 -18.56 -2.16 -15.78
N ARG A 78 -18.61 -3.43 -16.19
CA ARG A 78 -18.58 -4.62 -15.33
C ARG A 78 -19.62 -4.59 -14.21
N ASN A 79 -20.76 -3.94 -14.46
CA ASN A 79 -21.80 -3.68 -13.47
C ASN A 79 -23.17 -4.18 -13.92
N VAL A 80 -24.16 -4.08 -13.02
CA VAL A 80 -25.55 -4.45 -13.29
C VAL A 80 -26.20 -3.39 -14.19
N LYS A 81 -26.73 -3.78 -15.34
CA LYS A 81 -27.33 -2.88 -16.35
C LYS A 81 -28.48 -2.02 -15.83
N LEU A 82 -29.25 -2.54 -14.86
CA LEU A 82 -30.36 -1.82 -14.20
C LEU A 82 -30.01 -1.42 -12.76
N GLY A 83 -28.73 -1.51 -12.38
CA GLY A 83 -28.22 -1.08 -11.08
C GLY A 83 -27.89 0.41 -11.09
N PHE A 84 -27.49 0.91 -9.92
CA PHE A 84 -26.88 2.24 -9.83
C PHE A 84 -25.38 2.12 -10.09
N ASP A 85 -24.84 2.91 -11.02
CA ASP A 85 -23.39 2.98 -11.26
C ASP A 85 -22.63 3.54 -10.05
N ALA A 86 -23.28 4.43 -9.29
CA ALA A 86 -22.79 4.95 -8.03
C ALA A 86 -23.67 4.46 -6.89
N LEU A 87 -23.08 4.20 -5.72
CA LEU A 87 -23.85 3.94 -4.51
C LEU A 87 -24.78 5.13 -4.23
N PRO A 88 -26.04 4.91 -3.80
CA PRO A 88 -26.99 5.98 -3.49
C PRO A 88 -26.64 6.65 -2.15
N ILE A 89 -25.40 7.12 -2.03
CA ILE A 89 -24.86 7.80 -0.86
C ILE A 89 -24.67 9.24 -1.29
N SER A 90 -25.44 10.15 -0.68
CA SER A 90 -25.38 11.59 -0.98
C SER A 90 -23.96 12.14 -0.84
N ASP A 91 -23.26 11.77 0.23
CA ASP A 91 -21.89 12.18 0.52
C ASP A 91 -21.00 10.96 0.78
N PRO A 92 -20.13 10.56 -0.16
CA PRO A 92 -19.27 9.37 -0.01
C PRO A 92 -18.26 9.50 1.13
N THR A 93 -18.00 10.73 1.60
CA THR A 93 -17.05 11.05 2.68
C THR A 93 -17.65 10.92 4.08
N SER A 94 -18.98 10.84 4.22
CA SER A 94 -19.63 10.75 5.53
C SER A 94 -19.73 9.32 6.07
N THR A 95 -19.53 8.33 5.19
CA THR A 95 -19.62 6.90 5.49
C THR A 95 -18.63 6.46 6.57
N LEU A 96 -19.06 5.53 7.43
CA LEU A 96 -18.22 4.96 8.49
C LEU A 96 -16.96 4.28 7.92
N GLU A 97 -17.11 3.56 6.79
CA GLU A 97 -16.00 2.91 6.09
C GLU A 97 -14.92 3.92 5.67
N TYR A 98 -15.32 5.05 5.10
CA TYR A 98 -14.39 6.10 4.67
C TYR A 98 -13.64 6.70 5.86
N LYS A 99 -14.34 6.97 6.96
CA LYS A 99 -13.71 7.46 8.20
C LYS A 99 -12.77 6.42 8.81
N ALA A 100 -13.14 5.14 8.77
CA ALA A 100 -12.28 4.06 9.26
C ALA A 100 -11.01 3.93 8.42
N GLU A 101 -11.11 4.07 7.10
CA GLU A 101 -9.96 4.09 6.19
C GLU A 101 -9.03 5.26 6.49
N GLN A 102 -9.57 6.48 6.66
CA GLN A 102 -8.79 7.65 7.05
C GLN A 102 -8.04 7.44 8.37
N LEU A 103 -8.72 6.92 9.40
CA LEU A 103 -8.08 6.61 10.68
C LEU A 103 -6.97 5.55 10.52
N ALA A 104 -7.16 4.54 9.69
CA ALA A 104 -6.14 3.53 9.42
C ALA A 104 -4.91 4.13 8.72
N LEU A 105 -5.11 5.05 7.77
CA LEU A 105 -4.03 5.78 7.11
C LEU A 105 -3.28 6.67 8.12
N ASP A 106 -4.01 7.42 8.94
CA ASP A 106 -3.42 8.30 9.95
C ASP A 106 -2.58 7.51 10.95
N ILE A 107 -3.11 6.39 11.48
CA ILE A 107 -2.38 5.49 12.38
C ILE A 107 -1.11 4.96 11.70
N LYS A 108 -1.21 4.52 10.44
CA LYS A 108 -0.05 4.01 9.70
C LYS A 108 1.01 5.10 9.51
N THR A 109 0.61 6.32 9.20
CA THR A 109 1.56 7.44 9.03
C THR A 109 2.21 7.84 10.36
N ALA A 110 1.44 7.85 11.46
CA ALA A 110 1.95 8.11 12.80
C ALA A 110 2.96 7.05 13.22
N GLN A 111 2.64 5.76 13.03
CA GLN A 111 3.58 4.65 13.29
C GLN A 111 4.86 4.77 12.48
N GLN A 112 4.78 5.17 11.20
CA GLN A 112 5.97 5.37 10.37
C GLN A 112 6.84 6.54 10.86
N LYS A 113 6.23 7.61 11.38
CA LYS A 113 6.94 8.75 11.98
C LYS A 113 7.58 8.35 13.30
N GLU A 114 6.86 7.68 14.19
CA GLU A 114 7.42 7.16 15.44
C GLU A 114 8.59 6.24 15.17
N LEU A 115 8.47 5.28 14.24
CA LEU A 115 9.60 4.42 13.84
C LEU A 115 10.78 5.20 13.22
N ALA A 116 10.57 6.40 12.69
CA ALA A 116 11.64 7.25 12.20
C ALA A 116 12.32 8.04 13.33
N GLU A 117 11.54 8.47 14.33
CA GLU A 117 12.01 9.24 15.50
C GLU A 117 12.64 8.32 16.58
N ASP A 118 12.05 7.15 16.84
CA ASP A 118 12.54 6.10 17.75
C ASP A 118 13.73 5.31 17.19
N LYS A 119 14.19 5.62 15.97
CA LYS A 119 15.55 5.27 15.57
C LYS A 119 16.50 6.14 16.39
N GLY A 120 16.69 5.73 17.65
CA GLY A 120 17.68 6.29 18.56
C GLY A 120 19.00 6.49 17.81
N LEU A 121 19.66 7.61 18.10
CA LEU A 121 20.88 8.04 17.42
C LEU A 121 21.85 6.86 17.29
N ASP A 122 22.04 6.39 16.06
CA ASP A 122 22.89 5.23 15.81
C ASP A 122 24.36 5.63 16.03
N LEU A 123 24.85 5.24 17.21
CA LEU A 123 26.21 5.47 17.70
C LEU A 123 27.28 4.94 16.75
N PHE A 124 26.96 3.97 15.88
CA PHE A 124 27.90 3.41 14.91
C PHE A 124 27.97 4.21 13.61
N LYS A 125 26.90 4.94 13.26
CA LYS A 125 26.90 5.89 12.14
C LYS A 125 27.57 7.20 12.52
N LEU A 126 27.60 7.52 13.82
CA LEU A 126 28.33 8.66 14.34
C LEU A 126 29.82 8.34 14.42
N GLN A 127 30.59 8.84 13.45
CA GLN A 127 32.05 8.72 13.47
C GLN A 127 32.63 9.23 14.80
N PRO A 128 33.69 8.61 15.34
CA PRO A 128 34.37 9.12 16.53
C PRO A 128 34.82 10.56 16.28
N LYS A 129 34.40 11.48 17.16
CA LYS A 129 34.75 12.89 17.03
C LYS A 129 36.24 13.10 17.33
N LYS A 130 36.85 14.10 16.69
CA LYS A 130 38.23 14.53 16.97
C LYS A 130 38.32 15.04 18.42
N PRO A 131 39.43 14.80 19.15
CA PRO A 131 39.54 15.20 20.56
C PRO A 131 39.37 16.72 20.81
N ASN A 132 39.65 17.57 19.82
CA ASN A 132 39.51 19.03 19.91
C ASN A 132 38.20 19.59 19.33
N TRP A 133 37.24 18.73 18.97
CA TRP A 133 36.03 19.17 18.28
C TRP A 133 35.16 20.11 19.12
N ASP A 134 35.08 19.85 20.41
CA ASP A 134 34.29 20.65 21.35
C ASP A 134 35.00 21.97 21.67
N LEU A 135 36.32 21.94 21.88
CA LEU A 135 37.14 23.14 22.04
C LEU A 135 36.97 24.10 20.86
N LYS A 136 36.92 23.59 19.62
CA LYS A 136 36.69 24.40 18.43
C LYS A 136 35.29 25.00 18.38
N ARG A 137 34.28 24.28 18.85
CA ARG A 137 32.88 24.77 18.89
C ARG A 137 32.76 25.93 19.87
N ASP A 138 33.22 25.73 21.10
CA ASP A 138 33.17 26.75 22.16
C ASP A 138 34.03 27.98 21.81
N LEU A 139 35.19 27.75 21.20
CA LEU A 139 36.05 28.84 20.73
C LEU A 139 35.39 29.60 19.56
N GLY A 140 34.73 28.89 18.65
CA GLY A 140 34.02 29.50 17.52
C GLY A 140 32.90 30.45 17.97
N GLU A 141 32.13 30.09 18.99
CA GLU A 141 31.10 30.97 19.56
C GLU A 141 31.72 32.25 20.15
N LYS A 142 32.84 32.11 20.87
CA LYS A 142 33.56 33.26 21.45
C LYS A 142 34.20 34.17 20.40
N ILE A 143 34.71 33.61 19.31
CA ILE A 143 35.35 34.37 18.22
C ILE A 143 34.32 35.08 17.33
N ARG A 144 33.07 34.60 17.25
CA ARG A 144 32.04 35.15 16.35
C ARG A 144 31.89 36.68 16.40
N GLY A 145 31.92 37.26 17.60
CA GLY A 145 31.83 38.71 17.78
C GLY A 145 33.07 39.46 17.24
N LEU A 146 34.25 38.85 17.38
CA LEU A 146 35.52 39.39 16.89
C LEU A 146 35.63 39.24 15.37
N GLU A 147 35.09 38.16 14.79
CA GLU A 147 35.06 37.91 13.34
C GLU A 147 34.38 39.06 12.60
N VAL A 148 33.21 39.52 13.07
CA VAL A 148 32.48 40.67 12.49
C VAL A 148 33.32 41.94 12.53
N GLN A 149 34.04 42.20 13.63
CA GLN A 149 34.91 43.38 13.74
C GLN A 149 36.11 43.26 12.80
N THR A 150 36.66 42.05 12.66
CA THR A 150 37.80 41.74 11.81
C THR A 150 37.43 41.91 10.34
N GLU A 151 36.28 41.38 9.90
CA GLU A 151 35.73 41.56 8.55
C GLU A 151 35.50 43.03 8.22
N ASN A 152 34.91 43.79 9.16
CA ASN A 152 34.73 45.24 9.00
C ASN A 152 36.07 45.99 8.90
N ALA A 153 37.07 45.59 9.69
CA ALA A 153 38.41 46.17 9.62
C ALA A 153 39.10 45.86 8.28
N ILE A 154 38.99 44.62 7.80
CA ILE A 154 39.47 44.19 6.48
C ILE A 154 38.79 45.03 5.39
N ALA A 155 37.47 45.17 5.42
CA ALA A 155 36.73 45.98 4.45
C ALA A 155 37.21 47.45 4.42
N ARG A 156 37.45 48.04 5.59
CA ARG A 156 38.01 49.41 5.71
C ARG A 156 39.42 49.50 5.13
N LEU A 157 40.28 48.53 5.40
CA LEU A 157 41.65 48.49 4.86
C LEU A 157 41.64 48.34 3.34
N VAL A 158 40.79 47.47 2.81
CA VAL A 158 40.61 47.29 1.36
C VAL A 158 40.12 48.58 0.72
N ARG A 159 39.11 49.24 1.29
CA ARG A 159 38.63 50.55 0.77
C ARG A 159 39.76 51.58 0.71
N LYS A 160 40.53 51.74 1.78
CA LYS A 160 41.68 52.67 1.81
C LYS A 160 42.72 52.34 0.75
N ARG A 161 43.04 51.06 0.58
CA ARG A 161 44.02 50.60 -0.42
C ARG A 161 43.53 50.90 -1.85
N VAL A 162 42.26 50.63 -2.14
CA VAL A 162 41.66 50.91 -3.46
C VAL A 162 41.61 52.43 -3.74
N GLU A 163 41.25 53.25 -2.75
CA GLU A 163 41.25 54.71 -2.91
C GLU A 163 42.66 55.28 -3.14
N ALA A 164 43.67 54.75 -2.43
CA ALA A 164 45.06 55.15 -2.62
C ALA A 164 45.58 54.77 -4.02
N GLN A 165 45.28 53.55 -4.48
CA GLN A 165 45.59 53.13 -5.85
C GLN A 165 44.88 53.99 -6.89
N LYS A 166 43.61 54.35 -6.65
CA LYS A 166 42.88 55.26 -7.53
C LYS A 166 43.58 56.61 -7.59
N ARG A 167 43.83 57.28 -6.46
CA ARG A 167 44.49 58.60 -6.45
C ARG A 167 45.84 58.62 -7.16
N GLY A 168 46.71 57.64 -6.89
CA GLY A 168 48.01 57.54 -7.56
C GLY A 168 47.96 57.13 -9.04
N GLN A 169 46.79 56.81 -9.59
CA GLN A 169 46.57 56.61 -11.04
C GLN A 169 46.02 57.87 -11.73
N TRP A 170 45.56 58.87 -10.95
CA TRP A 170 45.04 60.15 -11.47
C TRP A 170 45.99 61.34 -11.21
N GLU A 171 47.10 61.12 -10.50
CA GLU A 171 48.28 62.01 -10.46
C GLU A 171 49.33 61.51 -11.46
#